data_AF-A0A8D8B8P5-F1
#
_entry.id   AF-A0A8D8B8P5-F1
#
_cell.length_a   1.000
_cell.length_b   1.000
_cell.length_c   1.000
_cell.angle_alpha   90.00
_cell.angle_beta   90.00
_cell.angle_gamma   90.00
#
_symmetry.space_group_name_H-M   'P 1'
#
loop_
_entity.id
_entity.type
_entity.pdbx_description
1 polymer ?
#
loop_
_entity_poly.entity_id
_entity_poly.type
_entity_poly.pdbx_seq_one_letter_code
_entity_poly.pdbx_strand_id
1 'polypeptide(L)'
;MADVHTGITCSVCDGKDFVGTRYVCLICWDYDLCQKCYEEKRCTARHRPHHPMQSVISREDFFKSTQSAVTVDEVRLCCPLCGERELNLATLLQHSQQNHAEQDESVRCPVCVTYNVPGNSLLDGLFLEHLRNEHCELDEGISCTTCQKKPFAGNRYACLVCHNYDLCEECHTGKRFSKHHLPYHPMQQIMLKEAYAAQNPPPESIFRCPYCGDGELSASGLRDHCQELHQNCPGIRVRCSICGVCRVPYKNFTLLKSSLLDHLRDYHGLKGTEEAQNSG
;
A
#
# COMPACT_ATOMS: atom_id res chain seq x y z
N MET A 1 0.64 20.83 -4.92
CA MET A 1 -0.21 21.71 -4.08
C MET A 1 -0.17 21.15 -2.67
N ALA A 2 -0.52 21.92 -1.65
CA ALA A 2 -0.44 21.41 -0.27
C ALA A 2 -1.55 20.37 -0.03
N ASP A 3 -1.22 19.25 0.62
CA ASP A 3 -2.16 18.14 0.85
C ASP A 3 -3.33 18.58 1.73
N VAL A 4 -4.55 18.32 1.28
CA VAL A 4 -5.80 18.66 1.99
C VAL A 4 -6.48 17.35 2.41
N HIS A 5 -6.58 17.13 3.71
CA HIS A 5 -7.22 15.93 4.25
C HIS A 5 -8.74 16.12 4.40
N THR A 6 -9.49 15.93 3.32
CA THR A 6 -10.95 16.12 3.30
C THR A 6 -11.69 15.08 4.16
N GLY A 7 -12.72 15.51 4.90
CA GLY A 7 -13.53 14.67 5.79
C GLY A 7 -12.86 14.37 7.14
N ILE A 8 -11.68 14.93 7.40
CA ILE A 8 -10.94 14.73 8.66
C ILE A 8 -11.04 15.98 9.53
N THR A 9 -11.23 15.77 10.83
CA THR A 9 -11.28 16.84 11.84
C THR A 9 -10.15 16.65 12.83
N CYS A 10 -9.41 17.72 13.11
CA CYS A 10 -8.40 17.70 14.16
C CYS A 10 -9.09 17.60 15.54
N SER A 11 -8.74 16.58 16.34
CA SER A 11 -9.35 16.30 17.64
C SER A 11 -9.09 17.38 18.71
N VAL A 12 -8.25 18.37 18.44
CA VAL A 12 -7.81 19.38 19.42
C VAL A 12 -8.19 20.81 19.05
N CYS A 13 -8.27 21.16 17.77
CA CYS A 13 -8.70 22.49 17.33
C CYS A 13 -10.04 22.49 16.58
N ASP A 14 -10.65 21.33 16.37
CA ASP A 14 -11.88 21.12 15.59
C ASP A 14 -11.80 21.65 14.15
N GLY A 15 -10.59 21.95 13.67
CA GLY A 15 -10.32 22.34 12.30
C GLY A 15 -10.63 21.18 11.37
N LYS A 16 -11.50 21.41 10.39
CA LYS A 16 -11.87 20.46 9.34
C LYS A 16 -11.01 20.67 8.09
N ASP A 17 -10.84 19.61 7.32
CA ASP A 17 -10.24 19.66 5.97
C ASP A 17 -8.91 20.42 5.95
N PHE A 18 -8.07 20.16 6.96
CA PHE A 18 -6.87 20.96 7.17
C PHE A 18 -5.77 20.61 6.17
N VAL A 19 -4.93 21.62 5.92
CA VAL A 19 -3.77 21.55 5.03
C VAL A 19 -2.52 21.15 5.81
N GLY A 20 -1.67 20.33 5.20
CA GLY A 20 -0.38 19.91 5.76
C GLY A 20 -0.43 18.50 6.36
N THR A 21 0.61 18.08 7.08
CA THR A 21 0.72 16.69 7.54
C THR A 21 -0.36 16.34 8.58
N ARG A 22 -1.13 15.28 8.31
CA ARG A 22 -2.00 14.64 9.29
C ARG A 22 -1.22 13.65 10.15
N TYR A 23 -1.43 13.73 11.45
CA TYR A 23 -0.86 12.81 12.44
C TYR A 23 -1.97 12.03 13.13
N VAL A 24 -1.80 10.72 13.23
CA VAL A 24 -2.79 9.78 13.74
C VAL A 24 -2.22 9.05 14.96
N CYS A 25 -3.00 8.92 16.03
CA CYS A 25 -2.59 8.18 17.23
C CYS A 25 -2.58 6.68 16.98
N LEU A 26 -1.52 5.97 17.32
CA LEU A 26 -1.46 4.52 17.09
C LEU A 26 -2.24 3.69 18.13
N ILE A 27 -2.85 4.33 19.12
CA ILE A 27 -3.61 3.66 20.20
C ILE A 27 -5.08 4.10 20.20
N CYS A 28 -5.35 5.40 20.08
CA CYS A 28 -6.71 5.93 20.13
C CYS A 28 -7.35 5.94 18.73
N TRP A 29 -8.44 5.19 18.54
CA TRP A 29 -9.13 4.97 17.25
C TRP A 29 -9.43 6.24 16.43
N ASP A 30 -9.90 7.31 17.07
CA ASP A 30 -10.44 8.50 16.40
C ASP A 30 -9.72 9.78 16.86
N TYR A 31 -8.38 9.68 16.94
CA TYR A 31 -7.54 10.78 17.39
C TYR A 31 -6.54 11.19 16.31
N ASP A 32 -6.82 12.36 15.74
CA ASP A 32 -6.19 12.93 14.57
C ASP A 32 -5.77 14.36 14.88
N LEU A 33 -4.52 14.69 14.57
CA LEU A 33 -3.97 16.03 14.75
C LEU A 33 -3.55 16.60 13.40
N CYS A 34 -3.90 17.87 13.19
CA CYS A 34 -3.23 18.66 12.17
C CYS A 34 -1.77 18.93 12.56
N GLN A 35 -0.93 19.21 11.57
CA GLN A 35 0.50 19.47 11.74
C GLN A 35 0.78 20.47 12.86
N LYS A 36 0.08 21.61 12.87
CA LYS A 36 0.24 22.64 13.91
C LYS A 36 -0.01 22.11 15.32
N CYS A 37 -1.12 21.40 15.53
CA CYS A 37 -1.45 20.87 16.86
C CYS A 37 -0.46 19.81 17.32
N TYR A 38 0.06 19.00 16.39
CA TYR A 38 1.08 18.00 16.67
C TYR A 38 2.42 18.65 17.06
N GLU A 39 2.91 19.63 16.29
CA GLU A 39 4.17 20.34 16.54
C GLU A 39 4.13 21.15 17.86
N GLU A 40 2.98 21.77 18.15
CA GLU A 40 2.72 22.47 19.43
C GLU A 40 2.47 21.50 20.60
N LYS A 41 2.48 20.18 20.37
CA LYS A 41 2.20 19.12 21.35
C LYS A 41 0.88 19.31 22.08
N ARG A 42 -0.15 19.83 21.39
CA ARG A 42 -1.47 20.00 21.97
C ARG A 42 -2.15 18.64 22.15
N CYS A 43 -2.87 18.49 23.26
CA CYS A 43 -3.52 17.25 23.63
C CYS A 43 -4.87 17.53 24.31
N THR A 44 -5.89 16.72 24.02
CA THR A 44 -7.13 16.76 24.81
C THR A 44 -6.93 16.08 26.16
N ALA A 45 -7.80 16.37 27.13
CA ALA A 45 -7.74 15.74 28.46
C ALA A 45 -7.99 14.22 28.44
N ARG A 46 -8.65 13.69 27.38
CA ARG A 46 -8.98 12.27 27.24
C ARG A 46 -7.89 11.47 26.52
N HIS A 47 -6.94 12.14 25.89
CA HIS A 47 -5.81 11.52 25.20
C HIS A 47 -4.57 11.55 26.08
N ARG A 48 -3.75 10.49 26.06
CA ARG A 48 -2.50 10.47 26.82
C ARG A 48 -1.36 11.04 25.97
N PRO A 49 -0.61 12.04 26.44
CA PRO A 49 0.43 12.70 25.63
C PRO A 49 1.57 11.79 25.15
N HIS A 50 1.75 10.64 25.79
CA HIS A 50 2.80 9.66 25.46
C HIS A 50 2.35 8.62 24.44
N HIS A 51 1.11 8.66 23.95
CA HIS A 51 0.68 7.74 22.90
C HIS A 51 1.48 7.99 21.62
N PRO A 52 2.03 6.95 20.98
CA PRO A 52 2.76 7.08 19.73
C PRO A 52 1.87 7.65 18.61
N MET A 53 2.41 8.59 17.84
CA MET A 53 1.74 9.22 16.71
C MET A 53 2.47 8.87 15.41
N GLN A 54 1.73 8.67 14.33
CA GLN A 54 2.25 8.39 12.98
C GLN A 54 1.74 9.43 11.99
N SER A 55 2.62 9.94 11.12
CA SER A 55 2.21 10.79 10.00
C SER A 55 1.56 9.94 8.91
N VAL A 56 0.46 10.44 8.36
CA VAL A 56 -0.19 9.90 7.16
C VAL A 56 0.47 10.55 5.94
N ILE A 57 0.87 9.75 4.95
CA ILE A 57 1.34 10.34 3.70
C ILE A 57 0.16 10.80 2.86
N SER A 58 0.36 11.89 2.13
CA SER A 58 -0.65 12.35 1.19
C SER A 58 -0.87 11.31 0.11
N ARG A 59 -2.07 11.32 -0.46
CA ARG A 59 -2.38 10.46 -1.59
C ARG A 59 -1.52 10.82 -2.82
N GLU A 60 -1.24 12.09 -3.04
CA GLU A 60 -0.37 12.55 -4.11
C GLU A 60 1.07 12.08 -3.92
N ASP A 61 1.58 12.11 -2.69
CA ASP A 61 2.94 11.68 -2.38
C ASP A 61 3.06 10.15 -2.33
N PHE A 62 1.99 9.44 -1.98
CA PHE A 62 1.88 8.02 -2.27
C PHE A 62 2.08 7.77 -3.77
N PHE A 63 1.32 8.42 -4.65
CA PHE A 63 1.49 8.21 -6.09
C PHE A 63 2.85 8.66 -6.63
N LYS A 64 3.40 9.79 -6.16
CA LYS A 64 4.76 10.20 -6.52
C LYS A 64 5.79 9.19 -6.02
N SER A 65 5.64 8.60 -4.83
CA SER A 65 6.53 7.51 -4.38
C SER A 65 6.43 6.27 -5.27
N THR A 66 5.28 6.05 -5.91
CA THR A 66 5.08 4.93 -6.84
C THR A 66 5.53 5.21 -8.27
N GLN A 67 5.57 6.49 -8.68
CA GLN A 67 5.99 6.98 -10.00
C GLN A 67 7.41 7.56 -10.02
N SER A 68 8.03 7.70 -8.87
CA SER A 68 9.39 8.18 -8.69
C SER A 68 10.20 7.10 -7.99
N ALA A 69 11.53 7.16 -8.10
CA ALA A 69 12.45 6.23 -7.43
C ALA A 69 12.40 6.29 -5.88
N VAL A 70 11.45 7.04 -5.31
CA VAL A 70 11.28 7.29 -3.89
C VAL A 70 10.63 6.06 -3.26
N THR A 71 11.43 5.28 -2.56
CA THR A 71 11.00 4.00 -2.01
C THR A 71 10.18 4.17 -0.72
N VAL A 72 9.30 3.20 -0.45
CA VAL A 72 8.67 2.96 0.87
C VAL A 72 9.69 2.98 2.02
N ASP A 73 10.97 2.66 1.78
CA ASP A 73 12.04 2.68 2.80
C ASP A 73 12.34 4.08 3.37
N GLU A 74 11.85 5.16 2.75
CA GLU A 74 12.00 6.52 3.28
C GLU A 74 10.93 6.89 4.31
N VAL A 75 9.86 6.07 4.41
CA VAL A 75 8.80 6.29 5.40
C VAL A 75 9.35 6.02 6.80
N ARG A 76 9.23 7.06 7.64
CA ARG A 76 9.62 7.00 9.04
C ARG A 76 8.43 6.55 9.87
N LEU A 77 8.52 5.32 10.36
CA LEU A 77 7.52 4.66 11.17
C LEU A 77 7.82 4.87 12.65
N CYS A 78 6.74 4.93 13.43
CA CYS A 78 6.76 4.96 14.88
C CYS A 78 6.28 3.60 15.40
N CYS A 79 7.03 3.00 16.33
CA CYS A 79 6.59 1.78 17.01
C CYS A 79 5.35 2.10 17.85
N PRO A 80 4.21 1.41 17.63
CA PRO A 80 2.98 1.71 18.33
C PRO A 80 3.00 1.31 19.82
N LEU A 81 3.96 0.47 20.23
CA LEU A 81 4.04 -0.09 21.58
C LEU A 81 4.94 0.75 22.51
N CYS A 82 6.07 1.26 22.00
CA CYS A 82 7.04 2.02 22.80
C CYS A 82 7.27 3.46 22.31
N GLY A 83 6.78 3.81 21.12
CA GLY A 83 6.99 5.14 20.53
C GLY A 83 8.38 5.37 19.95
N GLU A 84 9.20 4.33 19.76
CA GLU A 84 10.47 4.46 19.03
C GLU A 84 10.22 4.93 17.59
N ARG A 85 10.98 5.94 17.15
CA ARG A 85 10.73 6.68 15.90
C ARG A 85 11.80 6.41 14.86
N GLU A 86 11.55 6.90 13.65
CA GLU A 86 12.50 6.88 12.52
C GLU A 86 12.84 5.47 12.01
N LEU A 87 11.98 4.49 12.32
CA LEU A 87 12.11 3.11 11.91
C LEU A 87 11.62 2.98 10.46
N ASN A 88 12.37 2.31 9.61
CA ASN A 88 11.81 1.75 8.37
C ASN A 88 11.09 0.43 8.70
N LEU A 89 10.44 -0.17 7.72
CA LEU A 89 9.67 -1.41 7.91
C LEU A 89 10.51 -2.58 8.45
N ALA A 90 11.70 -2.80 7.88
CA ALA A 90 12.58 -3.90 8.28
C ALA A 90 13.05 -3.74 9.74
N THR A 91 13.47 -2.52 10.09
CA THR A 91 13.88 -2.19 11.47
C THR A 91 12.72 -2.24 12.45
N LEU A 92 11.51 -1.79 12.06
CA LEU A 92 10.30 -1.93 12.88
C LEU A 92 9.96 -3.39 13.16
N LEU A 93 10.04 -4.25 12.15
CA LEU A 93 9.79 -5.68 12.32
C LEU A 93 10.80 -6.31 13.28
N GLN A 94 12.09 -6.05 13.08
CA GLN A 94 13.17 -6.55 13.94
C GLN A 94 13.02 -6.03 15.38
N HIS A 95 12.80 -4.72 15.55
CA HIS A 95 12.57 -4.09 16.84
C HIS A 95 11.39 -4.73 17.58
N SER A 96 10.26 -4.93 16.89
CA SER A 96 9.05 -5.49 17.49
C SER A 96 9.27 -6.95 17.91
N GLN A 97 10.04 -7.73 17.14
CA GLN A 97 10.41 -9.10 17.50
C GLN A 97 11.30 -9.17 18.75
N GLN A 98 12.26 -8.25 18.88
CA GLN A 98 13.24 -8.29 19.97
C GLN A 98 12.69 -7.73 21.28
N ASN A 99 11.86 -6.69 21.21
CA ASN A 99 11.44 -5.92 22.40
C ASN A 99 9.98 -6.18 22.81
N HIS A 100 9.15 -6.72 21.91
CA HIS A 100 7.70 -6.77 22.07
C HIS A 100 7.06 -8.09 21.64
N ALA A 101 7.78 -9.21 21.75
CA ALA A 101 7.28 -10.53 21.32
C ALA A 101 6.00 -11.01 22.04
N GLU A 102 5.78 -10.57 23.29
CA GLU A 102 4.70 -11.03 24.17
C GLU A 102 3.76 -9.89 24.64
N GLN A 103 3.82 -8.72 23.99
CA GLN A 103 2.98 -7.57 24.35
C GLN A 103 1.57 -7.74 23.76
N ASP A 104 0.54 -7.57 24.59
CA ASP A 104 -0.88 -7.76 24.24
C ASP A 104 -1.66 -6.43 24.13
N GLU A 105 -0.94 -5.32 23.94
CA GLU A 105 -1.59 -4.01 23.80
C GLU A 105 -2.28 -3.91 22.44
N SER A 106 -3.50 -3.40 22.45
CA SER A 106 -4.30 -3.15 21.26
C SER A 106 -3.80 -1.91 20.53
N VAL A 107 -3.26 -2.09 19.32
CA VAL A 107 -2.60 -1.00 18.58
C VAL A 107 -2.96 -0.96 17.10
N ARG A 108 -2.87 0.22 16.48
CA ARG A 108 -2.95 0.39 15.04
C ARG A 108 -1.58 0.17 14.41
N CYS A 109 -1.57 -0.50 13.25
CA CYS A 109 -0.34 -0.66 12.49
C CYS A 109 0.13 0.68 11.90
N PRO A 110 1.35 1.16 12.20
CA PRO A 110 1.87 2.41 11.67
C PRO A 110 2.00 2.39 10.14
N VAL A 111 2.22 1.21 9.55
CA VAL A 111 2.27 1.04 8.10
C VAL A 111 0.88 1.28 7.50
N CYS A 112 -0.14 0.57 7.99
CA CYS A 112 -1.52 0.75 7.54
C CYS A 112 -2.02 2.20 7.72
N VAL A 113 -1.68 2.82 8.86
CA VAL A 113 -2.02 4.23 9.15
C VAL A 113 -1.34 5.17 8.17
N THR A 114 -0.04 4.99 7.93
CA THR A 114 0.71 5.86 7.00
C THR A 114 0.06 5.87 5.63
N TYR A 115 -0.32 4.70 5.11
CA TYR A 115 -0.94 4.55 3.79
C TYR A 115 -2.46 4.75 3.79
N ASN A 116 -3.05 5.20 4.90
CA ASN A 116 -4.48 5.42 5.06
C ASN A 116 -5.35 4.23 4.62
N VAL A 117 -4.91 3.01 4.93
CA VAL A 117 -5.60 1.78 4.54
C VAL A 117 -6.98 1.72 5.23
N PRO A 118 -8.10 1.62 4.46
CA PRO A 118 -9.41 1.31 5.00
C PRO A 118 -9.40 0.04 5.85
N GLY A 119 -9.98 0.13 7.06
CA GLY A 119 -10.05 -1.01 7.99
C GLY A 119 -8.78 -1.23 8.80
N ASN A 120 -7.97 -0.19 9.03
CA ASN A 120 -6.83 -0.13 9.96
C ASN A 120 -7.24 -0.26 11.44
N SER A 121 -8.04 -1.31 11.71
CA SER A 121 -8.55 -1.75 13.00
C SER A 121 -7.44 -1.87 14.02
N LEU A 122 -7.81 -1.69 15.29
CA LEU A 122 -6.91 -2.05 16.37
C LEU A 122 -6.57 -3.55 16.28
N LEU A 123 -5.29 -3.85 16.48
CA LEU A 123 -4.71 -5.18 16.48
C LEU A 123 -4.55 -5.60 17.93
N ASP A 124 -5.51 -6.37 18.43
CA ASP A 124 -5.54 -6.87 19.81
C ASP A 124 -4.45 -7.93 20.01
N GLY A 125 -3.24 -7.52 20.37
CA GLY A 125 -2.09 -8.41 20.59
C GLY A 125 -1.50 -9.05 19.34
N LEU A 126 -2.10 -8.83 18.17
CA LEU A 126 -1.69 -9.45 16.90
C LEU A 126 -0.76 -8.57 16.06
N PHE A 127 -0.18 -7.51 16.64
CA PHE A 127 0.61 -6.53 15.89
C PHE A 127 1.80 -7.16 15.15
N LEU A 128 2.59 -7.97 15.86
CA LEU A 128 3.80 -8.57 15.27
C LEU A 128 3.44 -9.65 14.23
N GLU A 129 2.38 -10.41 14.47
CA GLU A 129 1.85 -11.36 13.48
C GLU A 129 1.36 -10.62 12.23
N HIS A 130 0.60 -9.53 12.40
CA HIS A 130 0.15 -8.67 11.32
C HIS A 130 1.32 -8.08 10.52
N LEU A 131 2.35 -7.54 11.17
CA LEU A 131 3.55 -7.09 10.46
C LEU A 131 4.21 -8.22 9.66
N ARG A 132 4.33 -9.42 10.23
CA ARG A 132 4.92 -10.57 9.53
C ARG A 132 4.06 -11.09 8.39
N ASN A 133 2.74 -11.05 8.53
CA ASN A 133 1.80 -11.67 7.61
C ASN A 133 1.24 -10.73 6.57
N GLU A 134 1.21 -9.43 6.87
CA GLU A 134 0.64 -8.38 6.03
C GLU A 134 1.68 -7.33 5.63
N HIS A 135 2.88 -7.25 6.23
CA HIS A 135 3.85 -6.22 5.85
C HIS A 135 5.28 -6.72 5.59
N CYS A 136 5.58 -7.99 5.81
CA CYS A 136 6.94 -8.49 5.63
C CYS A 136 7.27 -8.67 4.14
N GLU A 137 8.05 -7.75 3.59
CA GLU A 137 8.86 -8.03 2.40
C GLU A 137 9.85 -9.14 2.76
N LEU A 138 9.50 -10.37 2.44
CA LEU A 138 10.49 -11.44 2.39
C LEU A 138 11.40 -11.16 1.19
N ASP A 139 12.36 -10.25 1.38
CA ASP A 139 13.60 -10.24 0.60
C ASP A 139 14.36 -11.56 0.75
N GLU A 140 13.97 -12.42 1.71
CA GLU A 140 14.13 -13.86 1.63
C GLU A 140 13.21 -14.49 0.56
N GLY A 141 13.47 -14.05 -0.67
CA GLY A 141 13.25 -14.61 -1.99
C GLY A 141 11.86 -15.07 -2.39
N ILE A 142 11.23 -14.17 -3.13
CA ILE A 142 10.37 -14.52 -4.25
C ILE A 142 11.14 -15.46 -5.18
N SER A 143 10.70 -16.72 -5.24
CA SER A 143 11.19 -17.69 -6.21
C SER A 143 10.30 -17.67 -7.44
N CYS A 144 10.87 -17.87 -8.61
CA CYS A 144 10.06 -18.14 -9.80
C CYS A 144 9.26 -19.44 -9.59
N THR A 145 7.93 -19.39 -9.65
CA THR A 145 7.05 -20.57 -9.43
C THR A 145 7.34 -21.69 -10.42
N THR A 146 7.83 -21.38 -11.62
CA THR A 146 8.11 -22.37 -12.66
C THR A 146 9.50 -23.00 -12.53
N CYS A 147 10.56 -22.22 -12.31
CA CYS A 147 11.93 -22.73 -12.30
C CYS A 147 12.59 -22.75 -10.91
N GLN A 148 11.89 -22.27 -9.88
CA GLN A 148 12.32 -22.22 -8.48
C GLN A 148 13.59 -21.39 -8.20
N LYS A 149 14.12 -20.68 -9.21
CA LYS A 149 15.29 -19.79 -9.06
C LYS A 149 15.01 -18.73 -8.00
N LYS A 150 15.94 -18.55 -7.06
CA LYS A 150 15.87 -17.62 -5.93
C LYS A 150 17.28 -17.25 -5.44
N PRO A 151 17.63 -15.95 -5.33
CA PRO A 151 16.97 -14.84 -6.03
C PRO A 151 17.16 -14.96 -7.55
N PHE A 152 16.39 -14.23 -8.35
CA PHE A 152 16.59 -14.12 -9.80
C PHE A 152 16.78 -12.66 -10.21
N ALA A 153 17.66 -12.44 -11.17
CA ALA A 153 17.93 -11.11 -11.75
C ALA A 153 16.86 -10.72 -12.78
N GLY A 154 16.77 -9.42 -13.06
CA GLY A 154 15.85 -8.86 -14.05
C GLY A 154 14.45 -8.60 -13.50
N ASN A 155 13.49 -8.47 -14.41
CA ASN A 155 12.10 -8.14 -14.05
C ASN A 155 11.38 -9.34 -13.42
N ARG A 156 10.50 -9.06 -12.46
CA ARG A 156 9.54 -10.01 -11.91
C ARG A 156 8.21 -9.87 -12.63
N TYR A 157 7.51 -10.97 -12.85
CA TYR A 157 6.18 -10.98 -13.45
C TYR A 157 5.20 -11.67 -12.51
N ALA A 158 4.25 -10.93 -11.96
CA ALA A 158 3.30 -11.44 -10.98
C ALA A 158 1.93 -11.67 -11.64
N CYS A 159 1.31 -12.83 -11.41
CA CYS A 159 -0.02 -13.14 -11.95
C CYS A 159 -1.09 -12.30 -11.23
N LEU A 160 -1.99 -11.64 -11.97
CA LEU A 160 -3.04 -10.82 -11.38
C LEU A 160 -4.26 -11.64 -10.87
N VAL A 161 -4.24 -12.97 -11.04
CA VAL A 161 -5.36 -13.87 -10.69
C VAL A 161 -4.94 -15.00 -9.74
N CYS A 162 -3.72 -15.54 -9.83
CA CYS A 162 -3.28 -16.67 -9.01
C CYS A 162 -2.52 -16.22 -7.77
N HIS A 163 -2.87 -16.72 -6.58
CA HIS A 163 -2.10 -16.44 -5.36
C HIS A 163 -0.64 -16.95 -5.45
N ASN A 164 0.31 -16.16 -4.95
CA ASN A 164 1.77 -16.40 -4.93
C ASN A 164 2.38 -16.97 -6.22
N TYR A 165 1.84 -16.56 -7.36
CA TYR A 165 2.37 -16.96 -8.66
C TYR A 165 3.22 -15.85 -9.28
N ASP A 166 4.51 -16.13 -9.38
CA ASP A 166 5.54 -15.18 -9.81
C ASP A 166 6.50 -15.87 -10.78
N LEU A 167 6.81 -15.19 -11.88
CA LEU A 167 7.77 -15.68 -12.88
C LEU A 167 8.96 -14.74 -12.93
N CYS A 168 10.14 -15.34 -13.11
CA CYS A 168 11.30 -14.60 -13.60
C CYS A 168 11.10 -14.24 -15.08
N GLU A 169 11.84 -13.23 -15.54
CA GLU A 169 11.81 -12.75 -16.92
C GLU A 169 12.04 -13.86 -17.96
N GLU A 170 13.00 -14.76 -17.73
CA GLU A 170 13.26 -15.91 -18.62
C GLU A 170 12.04 -16.84 -18.76
N CYS A 171 11.33 -17.12 -17.65
CA CYS A 171 10.15 -17.98 -17.69
C CYS A 171 8.95 -17.27 -18.34
N HIS A 172 8.77 -15.98 -18.07
CA HIS A 172 7.70 -15.19 -18.67
C HIS A 172 7.89 -15.07 -20.19
N THR A 173 9.06 -14.61 -20.63
CA THR A 173 9.40 -14.46 -22.06
C THR A 173 9.41 -15.80 -22.80
N GLY A 174 9.90 -16.86 -22.16
CA GLY A 174 9.86 -18.22 -22.68
C GLY A 174 8.47 -18.88 -22.62
N LYS A 175 7.43 -18.17 -22.17
CA LYS A 175 6.05 -18.67 -21.99
C LYS A 175 5.98 -19.98 -21.18
N ARG A 176 6.84 -20.10 -20.15
CA ARG A 176 6.90 -21.26 -19.26
C ARG A 176 5.97 -21.04 -18.06
N PHE A 177 5.09 -22.00 -17.80
CA PHE A 177 4.15 -21.93 -16.68
C PHE A 177 4.01 -23.28 -15.98
N SER A 178 3.62 -23.24 -14.71
CA SER A 178 3.30 -24.46 -13.94
C SER A 178 2.02 -25.11 -14.46
N LYS A 179 1.86 -26.43 -14.22
CA LYS A 179 0.69 -27.20 -14.69
C LYS A 179 -0.67 -26.64 -14.25
N HIS A 180 -0.73 -25.95 -13.11
CA HIS A 180 -1.97 -25.43 -12.53
C HIS A 180 -2.23 -23.95 -12.85
N HIS A 181 -1.34 -23.30 -13.58
CA HIS A 181 -1.50 -21.91 -13.99
C HIS A 181 -2.07 -21.83 -15.41
N LEU A 182 -3.08 -20.98 -15.59
CA LEU A 182 -3.72 -20.78 -16.88
C LEU A 182 -2.92 -19.73 -17.69
N PRO A 183 -2.46 -20.05 -18.91
CA PRO A 183 -1.57 -19.16 -19.68
C PRO A 183 -2.16 -17.80 -20.04
N TYR A 184 -3.48 -17.67 -20.02
CA TYR A 184 -4.21 -16.44 -20.32
C TYR A 184 -4.44 -15.54 -19.10
N HIS A 185 -4.01 -15.95 -17.90
CA HIS A 185 -4.07 -15.05 -16.76
C HIS A 185 -3.17 -13.83 -16.99
N PRO A 186 -3.68 -12.60 -16.78
CA PRO A 186 -2.89 -11.39 -16.91
C PRO A 186 -1.68 -11.38 -15.97
N MET A 187 -0.51 -11.05 -16.51
CA MET A 187 0.75 -10.96 -15.76
C MET A 187 1.18 -9.50 -15.68
N GLN A 188 1.40 -8.97 -14.46
CA GLN A 188 1.94 -7.63 -14.23
C GLN A 188 3.46 -7.69 -14.15
N GLN A 189 4.14 -6.89 -14.97
CA GLN A 189 5.58 -6.69 -14.86
C GLN A 189 5.88 -5.79 -13.65
N ILE A 190 6.83 -6.20 -12.84
CA ILE A 190 7.35 -5.48 -11.67
C ILE A 190 8.83 -5.26 -11.93
N MET A 191 9.18 -4.03 -12.28
CA MET A 191 10.56 -3.63 -12.54
C MET A 191 11.39 -3.59 -11.25
N LEU A 192 12.71 -3.73 -11.39
CA LEU A 192 13.65 -3.40 -10.33
C LEU A 192 13.62 -1.89 -10.07
N LYS A 193 13.78 -1.49 -8.80
CA LYS A 193 13.73 -0.09 -8.38
C LYS A 193 14.72 0.76 -9.19
N GLU A 194 15.94 0.26 -9.34
CA GLU A 194 17.03 0.92 -10.07
C GLU A 194 16.73 1.03 -11.57
N ALA A 195 16.10 0.00 -12.15
CA ALA A 195 15.74 -0.02 -13.56
C ALA A 195 14.57 0.91 -13.89
N TYR A 196 13.64 1.10 -12.96
CA TYR A 196 12.57 2.11 -13.08
C TYR A 196 13.16 3.52 -12.97
N ALA A 197 14.00 3.75 -11.95
CA ALA A 197 14.66 5.03 -11.70
C ALA A 197 15.57 5.51 -12.85
N ALA A 198 16.17 4.57 -13.58
CA ALA A 198 17.04 4.86 -14.72
C ALA A 198 16.27 5.43 -15.94
N GLN A 199 14.95 5.30 -15.99
CA GLN A 199 14.13 5.82 -17.08
C GLN A 199 13.80 7.30 -16.84
N ASN A 200 14.01 8.14 -17.84
CA ASN A 200 13.79 9.58 -17.74
C ASN A 200 13.01 10.13 -18.96
N PRO A 201 11.72 10.49 -18.80
CA PRO A 201 10.94 10.38 -17.57
C PRO A 201 10.64 8.91 -17.22
N PRO A 202 10.38 8.58 -15.94
CA PRO A 202 9.90 7.26 -15.57
C PRO A 202 8.58 6.95 -16.29
N PRO A 203 8.34 5.69 -16.70
CA PRO A 203 7.11 5.35 -17.41
C PRO A 203 5.91 5.42 -16.46
N GLU A 204 4.86 6.13 -16.89
CA GLU A 204 3.62 6.34 -16.12
C GLU A 204 2.53 5.31 -16.46
N SER A 205 2.59 4.73 -17.67
CA SER A 205 1.63 3.78 -18.22
C SER A 205 2.15 2.34 -18.15
N ILE A 206 2.24 1.80 -16.95
CA ILE A 206 2.88 0.48 -16.69
C ILE A 206 1.91 -0.59 -16.20
N PHE A 207 0.64 -0.25 -15.98
CA PHE A 207 -0.32 -1.18 -15.39
C PHE A 207 -1.03 -2.00 -16.45
N ARG A 208 -1.37 -3.24 -16.09
CA ARG A 208 -2.23 -4.13 -16.87
C ARG A 208 -3.56 -4.33 -16.18
N CYS A 209 -4.64 -4.46 -16.95
CA CYS A 209 -5.95 -4.82 -16.46
C CYS A 209 -5.93 -6.27 -15.93
N PRO A 210 -6.33 -6.51 -14.67
CA PRO A 210 -6.40 -7.86 -14.11
C PRO A 210 -7.45 -8.77 -14.73
N TYR A 211 -8.43 -8.21 -15.45
CA TYR A 211 -9.53 -8.96 -16.04
C TYR A 211 -9.26 -9.42 -17.48
N CYS A 212 -8.67 -8.55 -18.32
CA CYS A 212 -8.41 -8.84 -19.74
C CYS A 212 -6.92 -8.87 -20.12
N GLY A 213 -6.05 -8.28 -19.31
CA GLY A 213 -4.61 -8.18 -19.58
C GLY A 213 -4.18 -7.01 -20.46
N ASP A 214 -5.11 -6.15 -20.89
CA ASP A 214 -4.80 -4.90 -21.60
C ASP A 214 -3.82 -4.07 -20.78
N GLY A 215 -2.74 -3.64 -21.43
CA GLY A 215 -1.60 -2.99 -20.80
C GLY A 215 -1.45 -1.53 -21.18
N GLU A 216 -0.32 -0.95 -20.81
CA GLU A 216 0.02 0.45 -21.10
C GLU A 216 -1.00 1.43 -20.50
N LEU A 217 -1.59 1.04 -19.37
CA LEU A 217 -2.56 1.85 -18.65
C LEU A 217 -1.84 2.66 -17.58
N SER A 218 -2.17 3.95 -17.49
CA SER A 218 -1.88 4.76 -16.31
C SER A 218 -2.77 4.31 -15.14
N ALA A 219 -2.51 4.82 -13.94
CA ALA A 219 -3.35 4.50 -12.78
C ALA A 219 -4.84 4.88 -12.99
N SER A 220 -5.10 6.08 -13.52
CA SER A 220 -6.45 6.51 -13.90
C SER A 220 -6.99 5.71 -15.08
N GLY A 221 -6.16 5.47 -16.11
CA GLY A 221 -6.55 4.70 -17.28
C GLY A 221 -6.98 3.27 -16.94
N LEU A 222 -6.33 2.62 -15.97
CA LEU A 222 -6.74 1.31 -15.47
C LEU A 222 -8.14 1.34 -14.86
N ARG A 223 -8.43 2.37 -14.06
CA ARG A 223 -9.73 2.54 -13.42
C ARG A 223 -10.84 2.80 -14.44
N ASP A 224 -10.60 3.69 -15.38
CA ASP A 224 -11.57 4.05 -16.43
C ASP A 224 -11.83 2.85 -17.34
N HIS A 225 -10.77 2.14 -17.76
CA HIS A 225 -10.87 0.88 -18.50
C HIS A 225 -11.74 -0.14 -17.78
N CYS A 226 -11.48 -0.39 -16.48
CA CYS A 226 -12.26 -1.34 -15.70
C CYS A 226 -13.72 -0.90 -15.50
N GLN A 227 -13.97 0.41 -15.41
CA GLN A 227 -15.32 0.97 -15.28
C GLN A 227 -16.13 0.75 -16.56
N GLU A 228 -15.53 0.96 -17.72
CA GLU A 228 -16.21 0.85 -19.02
C GLU A 228 -16.42 -0.60 -19.44
N LEU A 229 -15.43 -1.48 -19.22
CA LEU A 229 -15.41 -2.82 -19.80
C LEU A 229 -15.66 -3.94 -18.79
N HIS A 230 -15.53 -3.68 -17.48
CA HIS A 230 -15.54 -4.71 -16.44
C HIS A 230 -16.42 -4.40 -15.21
N GLN A 231 -17.35 -3.45 -15.31
CA GLN A 231 -18.24 -3.07 -14.19
C GLN A 231 -19.02 -4.26 -13.59
N ASN A 232 -19.43 -5.22 -14.43
CA ASN A 232 -20.23 -6.38 -14.07
C ASN A 232 -19.51 -7.72 -14.33
N CYS A 233 -18.17 -7.72 -14.33
CA CYS A 233 -17.42 -8.96 -14.55
C CYS A 233 -17.75 -9.99 -13.44
N PRO A 234 -17.91 -11.28 -13.80
CA PRO A 234 -18.26 -12.33 -12.85
C PRO A 234 -17.18 -12.49 -11.78
N GLY A 235 -17.52 -13.14 -10.65
CA GLY A 235 -16.80 -13.24 -9.36
C GLY A 235 -15.36 -13.79 -9.34
N ILE A 236 -14.58 -13.54 -10.38
CA ILE A 236 -13.14 -13.67 -10.44
C ILE A 236 -12.56 -12.61 -9.51
N ARG A 237 -12.02 -13.08 -8.39
CA ARG A 237 -11.22 -12.22 -7.52
C ARG A 237 -9.89 -11.98 -8.23
N VAL A 238 -9.46 -10.72 -8.24
CA VAL A 238 -8.24 -10.29 -8.91
C VAL A 238 -7.34 -9.56 -7.93
N ARG A 239 -6.09 -9.33 -8.33
CA ARG A 239 -5.12 -8.51 -7.61
C ARG A 239 -5.06 -7.13 -8.22
N CYS A 240 -4.82 -6.12 -7.40
CA CYS A 240 -4.62 -4.75 -7.89
C CYS A 240 -3.21 -4.60 -8.48
N SER A 241 -3.12 -4.27 -9.77
CA SER A 241 -1.87 -4.03 -10.49
C SER A 241 -1.04 -2.91 -9.87
N ILE A 242 -1.69 -1.88 -9.34
CA ILE A 242 -1.04 -0.78 -8.63
C ILE A 242 -0.36 -1.31 -7.36
N CYS A 243 -1.09 -2.00 -6.48
CA CYS A 243 -0.49 -2.63 -5.29
C CYS A 243 0.69 -3.55 -5.61
N GLY A 244 0.60 -4.33 -6.70
CA GLY A 244 1.66 -5.25 -7.11
C GLY A 244 2.96 -4.55 -7.50
N VAL A 245 2.87 -3.43 -8.22
CA VAL A 245 4.04 -2.65 -8.65
C VAL A 245 4.60 -1.78 -7.52
N CYS A 246 3.71 -1.13 -6.78
CA CYS A 246 4.07 -0.10 -5.81
C CYS A 246 4.81 -0.63 -4.59
N ARG A 247 4.83 -1.96 -4.39
CA ARG A 247 5.39 -2.61 -3.20
C ARG A 247 4.99 -1.86 -1.93
N VAL A 248 3.73 -1.41 -1.87
CA VAL A 248 3.13 -1.15 -0.56
C VAL A 248 3.45 -2.40 0.22
N PRO A 249 4.02 -2.31 1.42
CA PRO A 249 4.45 -3.47 2.17
C PRO A 249 3.18 -4.18 2.59
N TYR A 250 2.53 -4.85 1.65
CA TYR A 250 1.41 -5.71 1.80
C TYR A 250 2.01 -7.04 1.43
N LYS A 251 2.30 -7.87 2.44
CA LYS A 251 2.21 -9.29 2.15
C LYS A 251 0.81 -9.48 1.62
N ASN A 252 0.81 -10.11 0.48
CA ASN A 252 -0.34 -10.30 -0.35
C ASN A 252 -0.69 -9.06 -1.18
N PHE A 253 -0.03 -9.01 -2.34
CA PHE A 253 -0.75 -9.11 -3.60
C PHE A 253 -1.79 -10.27 -3.51
N THR A 254 -2.80 -10.17 -2.64
CA THR A 254 -3.89 -11.14 -2.49
C THR A 254 -4.95 -10.80 -3.48
N LEU A 255 -5.76 -11.80 -3.73
CA LEU A 255 -7.03 -11.58 -4.37
C LEU A 255 -7.87 -10.65 -3.50
N LEU A 256 -8.35 -9.56 -4.09
CA LEU A 256 -9.19 -8.58 -3.44
C LEU A 256 -10.47 -9.25 -2.91
N LYS A 257 -10.89 -8.84 -1.72
CA LYS A 257 -12.17 -9.24 -1.12
C LYS A 257 -13.33 -8.43 -1.69
N SER A 258 -13.08 -7.19 -2.08
CA SER A 258 -14.01 -6.27 -2.76
C SER A 258 -13.79 -6.28 -4.28
N SER A 259 -14.65 -5.56 -5.02
CA SER A 259 -14.39 -5.31 -6.44
C SER A 259 -13.09 -4.51 -6.63
N LEU A 260 -12.45 -4.65 -7.80
CA LEU A 260 -11.27 -3.86 -8.12
C LEU A 260 -11.60 -2.36 -8.17
N LEU A 261 -12.77 -1.97 -8.69
CA LEU A 261 -13.18 -0.56 -8.77
C LEU A 261 -13.35 0.06 -7.38
N ASP A 262 -13.98 -0.64 -6.45
CA ASP A 262 -14.09 -0.18 -5.06
C ASP A 262 -12.71 -0.07 -4.42
N HIS A 263 -11.84 -1.05 -4.64
CA HIS A 263 -10.47 -0.99 -4.13
C HIS A 263 -9.67 0.19 -4.71
N LEU A 264 -9.75 0.42 -6.02
CA LEU A 264 -9.10 1.56 -6.68
C LEU A 264 -9.65 2.90 -6.16
N ARG A 265 -10.95 2.99 -5.86
CA ARG A 265 -11.56 4.18 -5.25
C ARG A 265 -11.14 4.34 -3.79
N ASP A 266 -11.13 3.28 -2.99
CA ASP A 266 -11.00 3.43 -1.53
C ASP A 266 -9.53 3.46 -1.08
N TYR A 267 -8.64 2.73 -1.77
CA TYR A 267 -7.22 2.59 -1.41
C TYR A 267 -6.31 3.43 -2.30
N HIS A 268 -6.72 3.68 -3.53
CA HIS A 268 -5.97 4.50 -4.48
C HIS A 268 -6.69 5.82 -4.78
N GLY A 269 -7.87 6.05 -4.21
CA GLY A 269 -8.71 7.25 -4.36
C GLY A 269 -9.16 7.55 -5.80
N LEU A 270 -8.97 6.62 -6.74
CA LEU A 270 -9.25 6.83 -8.16
C LEU A 270 -10.78 6.92 -8.35
N LYS A 271 -11.31 8.12 -8.13
CA LYS A 271 -12.72 8.47 -8.29
C LYS A 271 -13.06 8.57 -9.78
N GLY A 272 -14.33 8.38 -10.10
CA GLY A 272 -14.79 8.41 -11.48
C GLY A 272 -14.72 9.83 -12.00
N THR A 273 -14.55 9.97 -13.31
CA THR A 273 -14.60 11.26 -14.01
C THR A 273 -15.91 12.02 -13.72
N GLU A 274 -17.01 11.33 -13.39
CA GLU A 274 -18.30 11.92 -13.02
C GLU A 274 -18.33 12.57 -11.61
N GLU A 275 -17.54 12.10 -10.64
CA GLU A 275 -17.55 12.66 -9.27
C GLU A 275 -16.72 13.94 -9.14
N ALA A 276 -15.77 14.17 -10.05
CA ALA A 276 -14.92 15.36 -10.04
C ALA A 276 -15.68 16.65 -10.38
N GLN A 277 -16.87 16.56 -10.99
CA GLN A 277 -17.67 17.72 -11.42
C GLN A 277 -18.66 18.23 -10.36
N ASN A 278 -18.87 17.52 -9.27
CA ASN A 278 -19.79 17.91 -8.19
C ASN A 278 -19.11 18.47 -6.93
N SER A 279 -17.82 18.81 -7.01
CA SER A 279 -17.04 19.42 -5.93
C SER A 279 -16.62 20.85 -6.29
N GLY A 280 -17.58 21.65 -6.77
CA GLY A 280 -17.44 23.08 -7.07
C GLY A 280 -18.23 23.95 -6.10
#